data_AF-U6DBP0-F1
#
_entry.id   AF-U6DBP0-F1
#
_cell.length_a   1.000
_cell.length_b   1.000
_cell.length_c   1.000
_cell.angle_alpha   90.00
_cell.angle_beta   90.00
_cell.angle_gamma   90.00
#
_symmetry.space_group_name_H-M   'P 1'
#
loop_
_entity.id
_entity.type
_entity.pdbx_description
1 polymer ?
#
loop_
_entity_poly.entity_id
_entity_poly.type
_entity_poly.pdbx_seq_one_letter_code
_entity_poly.pdbx_strand_id
1 'polypeptide(L)'
;GGRLGGQRRAARTFRADGAVTYEENRAEAQRWAIALMCLLRGLPLPGDREITPELLPKPPRLLLLVNPFGGRGLAWQWCKNHVLPMISEAGLSFNLIRTERQNHARELV
;
A
#
# COMPACT_ATOMS: atom_id res chain seq x y z
N GLY A 1 20.53 -36.09 -23.32
CA GLY A 1 20.46 -35.60 -21.93
C GLY A 1 20.20 -34.12 -21.94
N GLY A 2 19.01 -33.68 -21.50
CA GLY A 2 18.62 -32.27 -21.48
C GLY A 2 18.83 -31.66 -20.09
N ARG A 3 19.66 -30.60 -19.99
CA ARG A 3 19.82 -29.82 -18.75
C ARG A 3 18.69 -28.79 -18.68
N LEU A 4 17.72 -29.02 -17.80
CA LEU A 4 16.80 -27.98 -17.33
C LEU A 4 17.61 -27.03 -16.44
N GLY A 5 18.03 -25.89 -16.99
CA GLY A 5 18.62 -24.81 -16.21
C GLY A 5 17.56 -24.22 -15.29
N GLY A 6 17.59 -24.59 -14.00
CA GLY A 6 16.69 -24.02 -13.00
C GLY A 6 16.93 -22.52 -12.85
N GLN A 7 15.91 -21.71 -13.12
CA GLN A 7 15.92 -20.29 -12.75
C GLN A 7 16.03 -20.18 -11.22
N ARG A 8 17.16 -19.67 -10.75
CA ARG A 8 17.39 -19.42 -9.33
C ARG A 8 16.68 -18.12 -8.95
N ARG A 9 15.61 -18.24 -8.13
CA ARG A 9 14.91 -17.07 -7.58
C ARG A 9 15.88 -16.28 -6.70
N ALA A 10 16.34 -15.13 -7.19
CA ALA A 10 17.16 -14.20 -6.41
C ALA A 10 16.22 -13.30 -5.60
N ALA A 11 16.05 -13.57 -4.32
CA ALA A 11 15.43 -12.64 -3.39
C ALA A 11 16.50 -11.63 -2.95
N ARG A 12 16.37 -10.37 -3.36
CA ARG A 12 17.20 -9.27 -2.84
C ARG A 12 16.47 -8.70 -1.63
N THR A 13 17.06 -8.85 -0.45
CA THR A 13 16.53 -8.26 0.78
C THR A 13 17.21 -6.92 1.02
N PHE A 14 16.40 -5.89 1.25
CA PHE A 14 16.88 -4.59 1.69
C PHE A 14 16.92 -4.58 3.22
N ARG A 15 18.05 -4.18 3.80
CA ARG A 15 18.28 -4.20 5.25
C ARG A 15 18.57 -2.77 5.71
N ALA A 16 17.79 -2.29 6.68
CA ALA A 16 17.88 -0.95 7.25
C ALA A 16 18.09 -1.01 8.78
N ASP A 17 18.91 -1.95 9.26
CA ASP A 17 19.25 -2.15 10.69
C ASP A 17 20.71 -1.78 11.01
N GLY A 18 21.34 -0.94 10.17
CA GLY A 18 22.76 -0.64 10.23
C GLY A 18 23.20 0.26 11.40
N ALA A 19 22.26 0.90 12.09
CA ALA A 19 22.52 1.81 13.20
C ALA A 19 22.33 1.15 14.56
N VAL A 20 22.96 1.74 15.59
CA VAL A 20 22.92 1.22 16.97
C VAL A 20 21.53 1.40 17.58
N THR A 21 20.81 2.45 17.18
CA THR A 21 19.49 2.77 17.75
C THR A 21 18.35 2.37 16.83
N TYR A 22 17.22 1.98 17.44
CA TYR A 22 15.99 1.68 16.71
C TYR A 22 15.47 2.89 15.93
N GLU A 23 15.54 4.10 16.49
CA GLU A 23 15.00 5.30 15.85
C GLU A 23 15.78 5.69 14.59
N GLU A 24 17.12 5.54 14.58
CA GLU A 24 17.92 5.76 13.37
C GLU A 24 17.57 4.75 12.27
N ASN A 25 17.45 3.48 12.64
CA ASN A 25 17.04 2.41 11.72
C ASN A 25 15.63 2.66 11.16
N ARG A 26 14.71 3.12 12.01
CA ARG A 26 13.35 3.49 11.60
C ARG A 26 13.34 4.69 10.67
N ALA A 27 14.13 5.72 10.94
CA ALA A 27 14.24 6.89 10.08
C ALA A 27 14.80 6.53 8.70
N GLU A 28 15.82 5.68 8.65
CA GLU A 28 16.37 5.18 7.39
C GLU A 28 15.34 4.32 6.64
N ALA A 29 14.65 3.40 7.33
CA ALA A 29 13.57 2.62 6.72
C ALA A 29 12.45 3.51 6.15
N GLN A 30 12.07 4.57 6.84
CA GLN A 30 11.10 5.56 6.36
C GLN A 30 11.59 6.30 5.12
N ARG A 31 12.87 6.69 5.10
CA ARG A 31 13.51 7.31 3.92
C ARG A 31 13.41 6.41 2.70
N TRP A 32 13.74 5.13 2.84
CA TRP A 32 13.62 4.16 1.73
C TRP A 32 12.19 3.89 1.31
N ALA A 33 11.24 3.86 2.26
CA ALA A 33 9.83 3.73 1.95
C ALA A 33 9.35 4.90 1.07
N ILE A 34 9.75 6.13 1.39
CA ILE A 34 9.43 7.33 0.59
C ILE A 34 10.05 7.21 -0.81
N ALA A 35 11.33 6.86 -0.90
CA ALA A 35 12.02 6.71 -2.18
C ALA A 35 11.33 5.69 -3.10
N LEU A 36 11.00 4.51 -2.55
CA LEU A 36 10.30 3.47 -3.28
C LEU A 36 8.91 3.93 -3.74
N MET A 37 8.17 4.63 -2.86
CA MET A 37 6.85 5.16 -3.17
C MET A 37 6.89 6.23 -4.27
N CYS A 38 7.93 7.06 -4.32
CA CYS A 38 8.15 8.00 -5.42
C CYS A 38 8.38 7.26 -6.74
N LEU A 39 9.28 6.27 -6.74
CA LEU A 39 9.60 5.47 -7.93
C LEU A 39 8.36 4.72 -8.46
N LEU A 40 7.58 4.09 -7.58
CA LEU A 40 6.34 3.40 -7.95
C LEU A 40 5.28 4.35 -8.52
N ARG A 41 5.29 5.62 -8.13
CA ARG A 41 4.39 6.67 -8.63
C ARG A 41 4.96 7.45 -9.82
N GLY A 42 6.17 7.11 -10.29
CA GLY A 42 6.83 7.83 -11.40
C GLY A 42 7.27 9.25 -11.04
N LEU A 43 7.43 9.55 -9.74
CA LEU A 43 7.91 10.85 -9.27
C LEU A 43 9.45 10.89 -9.33
N PRO A 44 10.03 12.01 -9.77
CA PRO A 44 11.49 12.14 -9.83
C PRO A 44 12.06 12.11 -8.41
N LEU A 45 13.07 11.26 -8.18
CA LEU A 45 13.86 11.35 -6.97
C LEU A 45 14.84 12.52 -7.10
N PRO A 46 15.00 13.36 -6.06
CA PRO A 46 16.10 14.29 -6.03
C PRO A 46 17.41 13.49 -5.95
N GLY A 47 18.38 13.78 -6.82
CA GLY A 47 19.66 13.06 -6.85
C GLY A 47 20.43 13.18 -5.54
N ASP A 48 20.88 14.41 -5.22
CA ASP A 48 21.69 14.70 -4.02
C ASP A 48 20.89 15.31 -2.86
N ARG A 49 19.57 15.55 -3.02
CA ARG A 49 18.77 16.18 -1.96
C ARG A 49 18.19 15.15 -1.02
N GLU A 50 17.88 15.61 0.19
CA GLU A 50 17.20 14.80 1.20
C GLU A 50 15.89 14.22 0.66
N ILE A 51 15.72 12.91 0.84
CA ILE A 51 14.46 12.23 0.59
C ILE A 51 13.57 12.51 1.80
N THR A 52 12.61 13.42 1.62
CA THR A 52 11.70 13.85 2.68
C THR A 52 10.25 13.50 2.34
N PRO A 53 9.35 13.39 3.35
CA PRO A 53 7.95 13.01 3.12
C PRO A 53 7.18 13.95 2.17
N GLU A 54 7.60 15.21 2.06
CA GLU A 54 6.97 16.25 1.22
C GLU A 54 7.11 15.96 -0.28
N LEU A 55 8.02 15.05 -0.66
CA LEU A 55 8.15 14.58 -2.05
C LEU A 55 6.94 13.77 -2.52
N LEU A 56 6.21 13.15 -1.58
CA LEU A 56 5.02 12.38 -1.92
C LEU A 56 3.80 13.31 -1.96
N PRO A 57 2.98 13.25 -3.02
CA PRO A 57 1.70 13.93 -3.03
C PRO A 57 0.85 13.37 -1.89
N LYS A 58 -0.05 14.22 -1.37
CA LYS A 58 -1.00 13.79 -0.36
C LYS A 58 -1.72 12.53 -0.86
N PRO A 59 -1.74 11.43 -0.08
CA PRO A 59 -2.33 10.20 -0.53
C PRO A 59 -3.81 10.43 -0.85
N PRO A 60 -4.31 9.94 -2.01
CA PRO A 60 -5.70 10.14 -2.37
C PRO A 60 -6.59 9.46 -1.34
N ARG A 61 -7.73 10.10 -1.04
CA ARG A 61 -8.72 9.58 -0.11
C ARG A 61 -9.82 8.89 -0.90
N LEU A 62 -9.95 7.58 -0.71
CA LEU A 62 -10.96 6.75 -1.35
C LEU A 62 -12.27 6.77 -0.55
N LEU A 63 -13.41 6.66 -1.25
CA LEU A 63 -14.69 6.30 -0.66
C LEU A 63 -15.00 4.85 -1.07
N LEU A 64 -15.15 3.97 -0.09
CA LEU A 64 -15.46 2.56 -0.28
C LEU A 64 -16.91 2.33 0.16
N LEU A 65 -17.80 2.10 -0.80
CA LEU A 65 -19.18 1.69 -0.54
C LEU A 65 -19.28 0.17 -0.68
N VAL A 66 -19.62 -0.52 0.41
CA VAL A 66 -19.65 -1.99 0.44
C VAL A 66 -21.05 -2.49 0.75
N ASN A 67 -21.62 -3.26 -0.17
CA ASN A 67 -22.82 -4.04 0.08
C ASN A 67 -22.46 -5.32 0.85
N PRO A 68 -22.87 -5.47 2.13
CA PRO A 68 -22.52 -6.64 2.92
C PRO A 68 -23.09 -7.94 2.36
N PHE A 69 -24.21 -7.87 1.64
CA PHE A 69 -24.89 -9.03 1.05
C PHE A 69 -24.38 -9.37 -0.36
N GLY A 70 -23.39 -8.65 -0.88
CA GLY A 70 -22.80 -8.94 -2.19
C GLY A 70 -22.16 -10.33 -2.26
N GLY A 71 -22.21 -10.95 -3.44
CA GLY A 71 -21.68 -12.30 -3.67
C GLY A 71 -22.43 -13.36 -2.86
N ARG A 72 -21.72 -14.11 -2.02
CA ARG A 72 -22.31 -15.11 -1.09
C ARG A 72 -22.60 -14.55 0.31
N GLY A 73 -22.80 -13.23 0.43
CA GLY A 73 -22.95 -12.55 1.73
C GLY A 73 -21.65 -12.35 2.51
N LEU A 74 -20.49 -12.53 1.86
CA LEU A 74 -19.16 -12.42 2.47
C LEU A 74 -18.43 -11.13 2.11
N ALA A 75 -19.03 -10.27 1.29
CA ALA A 75 -18.38 -9.08 0.75
C ALA A 75 -17.81 -8.16 1.84
N TRP A 76 -18.52 -8.01 2.96
CA TRP A 76 -18.03 -7.24 4.10
C TRP A 76 -16.77 -7.84 4.74
N GLN A 77 -16.79 -9.16 4.99
CA GLN A 77 -15.65 -9.86 5.59
C GLN A 77 -14.44 -9.84 4.65
N TRP A 78 -14.64 -10.11 3.36
CA TRP A 78 -13.57 -10.07 2.37
C TRP A 78 -12.99 -8.67 2.21
N CYS A 79 -13.83 -7.64 2.23
CA CYS A 79 -13.37 -6.26 2.22
C CYS A 79 -12.44 -6.00 3.41
N LYS A 80 -12.88 -6.31 4.64
CA LYS A 80 -12.08 -6.07 5.85
C LYS A 80 -10.79 -6.88 5.90
N ASN A 81 -10.81 -8.13 5.47
CA ASN A 81 -9.69 -9.05 5.67
C ASN A 81 -8.66 -9.01 4.53
N HIS A 82 -9.05 -8.58 3.34
CA HIS A 82 -8.16 -8.61 2.17
C HIS A 82 -8.01 -7.23 1.52
N VAL A 83 -9.11 -6.51 1.32
CA VAL A 83 -9.08 -5.23 0.59
C VAL A 83 -8.50 -4.09 1.43
N LEU A 84 -8.95 -3.92 2.67
CA LEU A 84 -8.46 -2.84 3.53
C LEU A 84 -6.95 -2.94 3.85
N PRO A 85 -6.38 -4.14 4.09
CA PRO A 85 -4.94 -4.30 4.22
C PRO A 85 -4.19 -3.83 2.96
N MET A 86 -4.61 -4.25 1.77
CA MET A 86 -3.97 -3.82 0.51
C MET A 86 -4.01 -2.29 0.32
N ILE A 87 -5.14 -1.65 0.64
CA ILE A 87 -5.28 -0.19 0.54
C ILE A 87 -4.35 0.51 1.54
N SER A 88 -4.27 -0.01 2.77
CA SER A 88 -3.40 0.54 3.82
C SER A 88 -1.92 0.40 3.46
N GLU A 89 -1.50 -0.76 2.94
CA GLU A 89 -0.14 -1.02 2.47
C GLU A 89 0.26 -0.11 1.31
N ALA A 90 -0.68 0.22 0.42
CA ALA A 90 -0.49 1.20 -0.65
C ALA A 90 -0.39 2.66 -0.16
N GLY A 91 -0.47 2.89 1.16
CA GLY A 91 -0.44 4.20 1.78
C GLY A 91 -1.68 5.05 1.46
N LEU A 92 -2.81 4.43 1.12
CA LEU A 92 -4.02 5.13 0.73
C LEU A 92 -4.96 5.32 1.92
N SER A 93 -5.54 6.51 2.02
CA SER A 93 -6.59 6.80 3.01
C SER A 93 -7.94 6.40 2.45
N PHE A 94 -8.88 5.97 3.31
CA PHE A 94 -10.23 5.63 2.86
C PHE A 94 -11.31 5.99 3.88
N ASN A 95 -12.55 6.16 3.40
CA ASN A 95 -13.77 6.13 4.19
C ASN A 95 -14.59 4.91 3.76
N LEU A 96 -14.93 4.04 4.71
CA LEU A 96 -15.66 2.79 4.44
C LEU A 96 -17.10 2.93 4.93
N ILE A 97 -18.06 2.83 4.00
CA ILE A 97 -19.49 2.86 4.30
C ILE A 97 -20.11 1.52 3.91
N ARG A 98 -20.81 0.93 4.87
CA ARG A 98 -21.66 -0.25 4.62
C ARG A 98 -23.00 0.21 4.08
N THR A 99 -23.41 -0.25 2.90
CA THR A 99 -24.74 0.05 2.37
C THR A 99 -25.78 -0.84 3.04
N GLU A 100 -26.90 -0.26 3.42
CA GLU A 100 -27.94 -0.96 4.20
C GLU A 100 -29.10 -1.48 3.35
N ARG A 101 -29.39 -0.82 2.22
CA ARG A 101 -30.51 -1.14 1.33
C ARG A 101 -30.15 -0.90 -0.13
N GLN A 102 -30.96 -1.43 -1.04
CA GLN A 102 -30.87 -1.09 -2.46
C GLN A 102 -30.99 0.43 -2.65
N ASN A 103 -30.24 1.00 -3.59
CA ASN A 103 -30.12 2.44 -3.86
C ASN A 103 -29.46 3.31 -2.77
N HIS A 104 -29.15 2.81 -1.57
CA HIS A 104 -28.47 3.61 -0.54
C HIS A 104 -27.15 4.21 -1.06
N ALA A 105 -26.37 3.47 -1.84
CA ALA A 105 -25.14 4.00 -2.44
C ALA A 105 -25.38 5.25 -3.31
N ARG A 106 -26.52 5.34 -4.00
CA ARG A 106 -26.89 6.48 -4.85
C ARG A 106 -27.30 7.71 -4.05
N GLU A 107 -27.81 7.52 -2.84
CA GLU A 107 -28.18 8.63 -1.94
C GLU A 107 -26.94 9.28 -1.30
N LEU A 108 -25.78 8.60 -1.35
CA LEU A 108 -24.53 9.04 -0.71
C LEU A 108 -23.55 9.74 -1.66
N VAL A 109 -23.80 9.74 -2.98
CA VAL A 109 -22.86 10.22 -4.02
C VAL A 109 -23.49 11.24 -4.95
#